data_AF-A0A387BN02-F1
#
_entry.id   AF-A0A387BN02-F1
#
_cell.length_a   1.000
_cell.length_b   1.000
_cell.length_c   1.000
_cell.angle_alpha   90.00
_cell.angle_beta   90.00
_cell.angle_gamma   90.00
#
_symmetry.space_group_name_H-M   'P 1'
#
loop_
_entity.id
_entity.type
_entity.pdbx_description
1 polymer ?
#
loop_
_entity_poly.entity_id
_entity_poly.type
_entity_poly.pdbx_seq_one_letter_code
_entity_poly.pdbx_strand_id
1 'polypeptide(L)'
;MGTPQVSWRDVWALTVTCDPQSPLGLALSPDNVWGLREQLLAAAVDALRLLWWAQTADAEKNRNRPKPIPRPGVKKAGRTTRGQAMPLEELKRQLALPRSPIDS
;
A
#
# COMPACT_ATOMS: atom_id res chain seq x y z
N MET A 1 28.30 21.70 11.45
CA MET A 1 27.06 21.30 12.14
C MET A 1 27.45 20.85 13.54
N GLY A 2 27.07 21.59 14.59
CA GLY A 2 27.66 21.49 15.93
C GLY A 2 28.62 22.65 16.27
N THR A 3 28.30 23.86 15.80
CA THR A 3 29.03 25.09 16.15
C THR A 3 28.11 25.99 17.00
N PRO A 4 28.62 26.98 17.75
CA PRO A 4 27.80 27.83 18.63
C PRO A 4 26.66 28.58 17.93
N GLN A 5 26.72 28.72 16.60
CA GLN A 5 25.75 29.43 15.78
C GLN A 5 24.54 28.59 15.36
N VAL A 6 24.65 27.26 15.39
CA VAL A 6 23.55 26.34 15.04
C VAL A 6 23.56 25.19 16.03
N SER A 7 22.63 25.23 16.99
CA SER A 7 22.48 24.16 17.97
C SER A 7 21.88 22.92 17.31
N TRP A 8 22.12 21.75 17.90
CA TRP A 8 21.45 20.52 17.49
C TRP A 8 19.92 20.62 17.56
N ARG A 9 19.41 21.47 18.44
CA ARG A 9 17.98 21.74 18.58
C ARG A 9 17.44 22.51 17.36
N ASP A 10 18.24 23.41 16.79
CA ASP A 10 17.89 24.16 15.58
C ASP A 10 17.90 23.25 14.36
N VAL A 11 18.88 22.34 14.26
CA VAL A 11 18.90 21.31 13.21
C VAL A 11 17.67 20.43 13.30
N TRP A 12 17.34 19.95 14.51
CA TRP A 12 16.13 19.16 14.71
C TRP A 12 14.87 19.95 14.34
N ALA A 13 14.74 21.20 14.80
CA ALA A 13 13.63 22.08 14.47
C ALA A 13 13.49 22.27 12.94
N LEU A 14 14.59 22.49 12.23
CA LEU A 14 14.60 22.58 10.77
C LEU A 14 14.12 21.28 10.11
N THR A 15 14.53 20.12 10.62
CA THR A 15 14.08 18.83 10.04
C THR A 15 12.60 18.56 10.25
N VAL A 16 12.01 18.95 11.39
CA VAL A 16 10.57 18.69 11.66
C VAL A 16 9.64 19.74 11.08
N THR A 17 10.14 20.96 10.83
CA THR A 17 9.35 22.05 10.22
C THR A 17 9.55 22.18 8.72
N CYS A 18 10.51 21.44 8.15
CA CYS A 18 10.78 21.47 6.72
C CYS A 18 9.55 21.05 5.91
N ASP A 19 9.31 21.70 4.77
CA ASP A 19 8.35 21.21 3.79
C ASP A 19 8.79 19.80 3.33
N PRO A 20 7.93 18.78 3.42
CA PRO A 20 8.24 17.43 2.95
C PRO A 20 8.67 17.35 1.48
N GLN A 21 8.23 18.30 0.64
CA GLN A 21 8.59 18.40 -0.79
C GLN A 21 9.88 19.19 -1.03
N SER A 22 10.47 19.81 0.00
CA SER A 22 11.74 20.52 -0.16
C SER A 22 12.89 19.54 -0.47
N PRO A 23 14.01 20.01 -1.06
CA PRO A 23 15.17 19.15 -1.31
C PRO A 23 15.69 18.43 -0.06
N LEU A 24 15.59 19.07 1.12
CA LEU A 24 15.96 18.46 2.40
C LEU A 24 14.95 17.38 2.80
N GLY A 25 13.65 17.65 2.67
CA GLY A 25 12.58 16.69 2.95
C GLY A 25 12.67 15.43 2.08
N LEU A 26 12.97 15.61 0.79
CA LEU A 26 13.18 14.50 -0.15
C LEU A 26 14.43 13.69 0.14
N ALA A 27 15.52 14.35 0.56
CA ALA A 27 16.74 13.66 0.98
C ALA A 27 16.52 12.82 2.25
N LEU A 28 15.73 13.31 3.20
CA LEU A 28 15.38 12.61 4.44
C LEU A 28 14.36 11.50 4.23
N SER A 29 13.47 11.64 3.25
CA SER A 29 12.38 10.71 2.98
C SER A 29 12.07 10.69 1.49
N PRO A 30 12.71 9.80 0.71
CA PRO A 30 12.52 9.72 -0.74
C PRO A 30 11.10 9.26 -1.13
N ASP A 31 10.31 8.78 -0.17
CA ASP A 31 8.89 8.47 -0.37
C ASP A 31 8.00 9.72 -0.43
N ASN A 32 8.49 10.88 0.03
CA ASN A 32 7.77 12.15 0.00
C ASN A 32 7.86 12.85 -1.37
N VAL A 33 8.11 12.15 -2.48
CA VAL A 33 8.10 12.79 -3.81
C VAL A 33 6.71 13.28 -4.20
N TRP A 34 5.66 12.72 -3.60
CA TRP A 34 4.28 13.14 -3.82
C TRP A 34 3.75 13.92 -2.62
N GLY A 35 3.20 15.10 -2.91
CA GLY A 35 2.41 15.85 -1.95
C GLY A 35 0.98 15.31 -1.84
N LEU A 36 0.18 15.94 -0.98
CA LEU A 36 -1.22 15.56 -0.76
C LEU A 36 -2.05 15.67 -2.06
N ARG A 37 -1.77 16.66 -2.91
CA ARG A 37 -2.53 16.89 -4.15
C ARG A 37 -2.34 15.73 -5.13
N GLU A 38 -1.11 15.28 -5.33
CA GLU A 38 -0.76 14.17 -6.21
C GLU A 38 -1.40 12.87 -5.71
N GLN A 39 -1.40 12.65 -4.39
CA GLN A 39 -2.06 11.51 -3.76
C GLN A 39 -3.59 11.51 -3.98
N LEU A 40 -4.23 12.67 -3.86
CA LEU A 40 -5.67 12.83 -4.06
C LEU A 40 -6.05 12.71 -5.54
N LEU A 41 -5.25 13.29 -6.44
CA LEU A 41 -5.45 13.17 -7.88
C LEU A 41 -5.31 11.72 -8.34
N ALA A 42 -4.30 11.00 -7.84
CA ALA A 42 -4.16 9.58 -8.13
C ALA A 42 -5.39 8.78 -7.63
N ALA A 43 -5.90 9.09 -6.43
CA ALA A 43 -7.11 8.47 -5.91
C ALA A 43 -8.35 8.74 -6.78
N ALA A 44 -8.50 9.96 -7.29
CA ALA A 44 -9.57 10.30 -8.21
C ALA A 44 -9.47 9.50 -9.52
N VAL A 45 -8.26 9.41 -10.11
CA VAL A 45 -8.03 8.63 -11.33
C VAL A 45 -8.27 7.14 -11.11
N ASP A 46 -7.84 6.59 -9.97
CA ASP A 46 -8.08 5.20 -9.58
C ASP A 46 -9.59 4.90 -9.50
N ALA A 47 -10.36 5.80 -8.88
CA ALA A 47 -11.82 5.68 -8.78
C ALA A 47 -12.51 5.76 -10.16
N LEU A 48 -12.07 6.68 -11.03
CA LEU A 48 -12.61 6.81 -12.39
C LEU A 48 -12.35 5.56 -13.23
N ARG A 49 -11.14 5.00 -13.16
CA ARG A 49 -10.81 3.74 -13.85
C ARG A 49 -11.70 2.59 -13.38
N LEU A 50 -11.96 2.51 -12.07
CA LEU A 50 -12.86 1.50 -11.51
C LEU A 50 -14.31 1.69 -11.97
N LEU A 51 -14.81 2.92 -11.99
CA LEU A 51 -16.17 3.23 -12.47
C LEU A 51 -16.34 2.90 -13.95
N TRP A 52 -15.33 3.19 -14.77
CA TRP A 52 -15.35 2.85 -16.18
C TRP A 52 -15.28 1.33 -16.39
N TRP A 53 -14.38 0.64 -15.69
CA TRP A 53 -14.31 -0.82 -15.71
C TRP A 53 -15.63 -1.48 -15.27
N ALA A 54 -16.28 -0.96 -14.22
CA ALA A 54 -17.52 -1.50 -13.69
C ALA A 54 -18.68 -1.55 -14.70
N GLN A 55 -18.58 -0.79 -15.79
CA GLN A 55 -19.57 -0.77 -16.87
C GLN A 55 -19.25 -1.76 -18.01
N THR A 56 -18.19 -2.56 -17.88
CA THR A 56 -17.75 -3.51 -18.92
C THR A 56 -18.19 -4.93 -18.62
N ALA A 57 -18.31 -5.78 -19.65
CA ALA A 57 -18.57 -7.22 -19.48
C ALA A 57 -17.45 -7.94 -18.69
N ASP A 58 -16.24 -7.37 -18.68
CA ASP A 58 -15.15 -7.87 -17.85
C ASP A 58 -15.43 -7.69 -16.36
N ALA A 59 -16.15 -6.64 -15.96
CA ALA A 59 -16.54 -6.45 -14.56
C ALA A 59 -17.57 -7.48 -14.08
N GLU A 60 -18.52 -7.85 -14.94
CA GLU A 60 -19.48 -8.93 -14.64
C GLU A 60 -18.77 -10.25 -14.30
N LYS A 61 -17.66 -10.52 -14.99
CA LYS A 61 -16.83 -11.71 -14.79
C LYS A 61 -15.66 -11.49 -13.82
N ASN A 62 -15.57 -10.30 -13.22
CA ASN A 62 -14.48 -9.87 -12.35
C ASN A 62 -13.07 -10.09 -12.95
N ARG A 63 -12.91 -9.78 -14.24
CA ARG A 63 -11.65 -9.91 -14.99
C ARG A 63 -11.03 -8.55 -15.24
N ASN A 64 -9.71 -8.54 -15.43
CA ASN A 64 -8.95 -7.34 -15.86
C ASN A 64 -9.19 -6.09 -15.01
N ARG A 65 -9.50 -6.25 -13.71
CA ARG A 65 -9.74 -5.11 -12.81
C ARG A 65 -8.51 -4.18 -12.81
N PRO A 66 -8.68 -2.87 -13.05
CA PRO A 66 -7.57 -1.95 -13.14
C PRO A 66 -6.82 -1.88 -11.80
N LYS A 67 -5.49 -1.87 -11.90
CA LYS A 67 -4.61 -1.70 -10.75
C LYS A 67 -4.50 -0.21 -10.41
N PRO A 68 -4.49 0.17 -9.12
CA PRO A 68 -4.22 1.54 -8.71
C PRO A 68 -2.88 2.04 -9.24
N ILE A 69 -2.77 3.35 -9.46
CA ILE A 69 -1.51 4.02 -9.79
C ILE A 69 -0.51 3.74 -8.63
N PRO A 70 0.72 3.28 -8.93
CA PRO A 70 1.72 3.04 -7.90
C PRO A 70 2.10 4.36 -7.21
N ARG A 71 1.94 4.41 -5.89
CA ARG A 71 2.24 5.60 -5.07
C ARG A 71 3.59 5.42 -4.36
N PRO A 72 4.45 6.45 -4.34
CA PRO A 72 5.63 6.48 -3.47
C PRO A 72 5.24 6.25 -2.00
N GLY A 73 6.08 5.55 -1.23
CA GLY A 73 5.81 5.20 0.17
C GLY A 73 4.73 4.15 0.44
N VAL A 74 3.90 3.79 -0.55
CA VAL A 74 2.82 2.80 -0.36
C VAL A 74 3.29 1.43 -0.86
N LYS A 75 3.58 0.53 0.07
CA LYS A 75 3.84 -0.88 -0.26
C LYS A 75 2.59 -1.50 -0.86
N LYS A 76 2.72 -2.15 -2.02
CA LYS A 76 1.62 -2.91 -2.63
C LYS A 76 1.23 -4.04 -1.67
N ALA A 77 -0.05 -4.10 -1.31
CA ALA A 77 -0.61 -5.26 -0.63
C ALA A 77 -0.66 -6.45 -1.61
N GLY A 78 0.48 -7.11 -1.80
CA GLY A 78 0.52 -8.38 -2.50
C GLY A 78 -0.11 -9.44 -1.59
N ARG A 79 -1.28 -9.97 -1.97
CA ARG A 79 -1.71 -11.26 -1.43
C ARG A 79 -0.76 -12.32 -1.99
N THR A 80 0.31 -12.60 -1.26
CA THR A 80 1.05 -13.84 -1.43
C THR A 80 0.24 -14.92 -0.71
N THR A 81 -0.69 -15.57 -1.42
CA THR A 81 -1.26 -16.82 -0.91
C THR A 81 -0.12 -17.85 -0.92
N ARG A 82 0.58 -17.99 0.21
CA ARG A 82 1.50 -19.10 0.45
C ARG A 82 0.65 -20.33 0.75
N GLY A 83 0.23 -21.03 -0.30
CA GLY A 83 -0.40 -22.35 -0.20
C GLY A 83 0.53 -23.38 -0.83
N GLN A 84 0.63 -24.56 -0.23
CA GLN A 84 1.19 -25.71 -0.92
C GLN A 84 0.09 -26.37 -1.75
N ALA A 85 0.43 -26.84 -2.95
CA ALA A 85 -0.52 -27.59 -3.75
C ALA A 85 -0.79 -28.94 -3.06
N MET A 86 -2.06 -29.22 -2.78
CA MET A 86 -2.51 -30.51 -2.26
C MET A 86 -3.60 -31.09 -3.16
N PRO A 87 -3.69 -32.43 -3.29
CA PRO A 87 -4.76 -33.06 -4.06
C PRO A 87 -6.14 -32.79 -3.43
N LEU A 88 -7.17 -32.68 -4.29
CA LEU A 88 -8.53 -32.29 -3.90
C LEU A 88 -9.13 -33.17 -2.80
N GLU A 89 -8.82 -34.47 -2.81
CA GLU A 89 -9.33 -35.41 -1.81
C GLU A 89 -8.74 -35.15 -0.42
N GLU A 90 -7.47 -34.80 -0.33
CA GLU A 90 -6.82 -34.45 0.93
C GLU A 90 -7.37 -33.12 1.48
N LEU A 91 -7.67 -32.16 0.59
CA LEU A 91 -8.32 -30.90 0.97
C LEU A 91 -9.71 -31.14 1.56
N LYS A 92 -10.53 -31.97 0.91
CA LYS A 92 -11.87 -32.32 1.41
C LYS A 92 -11.80 -32.98 2.78
N ARG A 93 -10.85 -33.90 2.97
CA ARG A 93 -10.61 -34.57 4.26
C ARG A 93 -10.27 -33.55 5.36
N GLN A 94 -9.40 -32.59 5.07
CA GLN A 94 -9.07 -31.55 6.05
C GLN A 94 -10.23 -30.61 6.38
N LEU A 95 -11.03 -30.22 5.37
CA LEU A 95 -12.21 -29.37 5.57
C LEU A 95 -13.34 -30.06 6.34
N ALA A 96 -13.38 -31.40 6.31
CA ALA A 96 -14.36 -32.20 7.04
C ALA A 96 -14.01 -32.39 8.53
N LEU A 97 -12.78 -32.12 8.94
CA LEU A 97 -12.38 -32.17 10.35
C LEU A 97 -13.03 -31.01 11.11
N PRO A 98 -13.54 -31.23 12.34
CA PRO A 98 -14.04 -30.15 13.17
C PRO A 98 -12.92 -29.15 13.46
N ARG A 99 -13.25 -27.86 13.38
CA ARG A 99 -12.31 -26.73 13.49
C ARG A 99 -11.61 -26.63 14.86
N SER A 100 -12.08 -27.37 15.84
CA SER A 100 -11.52 -27.49 17.19
C SER A 100 -11.75 -28.91 17.71
N PRO A 101 -10.83 -29.47 18.53
CA PRO A 101 -11.05 -30.77 19.14
C PRO A 101 -12.27 -30.69 20.07
N ILE A 102 -13.20 -31.61 19.89
CA ILE A 102 -14.29 -31.83 20.84
C ILE A 102 -13.67 -32.63 21.98
N ASP A 103 -13.22 -31.93 23.02
CA ASP A 103 -12.77 -32.56 24.26
C ASP A 103 -14.00 -33.25 24.90
N SER A 104 -13.91 -34.55 25.16
CA SER A 104 -14.95 -35.38 25.78
C SER A 104 -14.49 -35.91 27.13
#